data_AF-A0A356F1R3-F1
#
_entry.id   AF-A0A356F1R3-F1
#
_cell.length_a   1.000
_cell.length_b   1.000
_cell.length_c   1.000
_cell.angle_alpha   90.00
_cell.angle_beta   90.00
_cell.angle_gamma   90.00
#
_symmetry.space_group_name_H-M   'P 1'
#
loop_
_entity.id
_entity.type
_entity.pdbx_description
1 polymer ?
#
loop_
_entity_poly.entity_id
_entity_poly.type
_entity_poly.pdbx_seq_one_letter_code
_entity_poly.pdbx_strand_id
1 'polypeptide(L)'
;MERKIFFEDARKKVLEMFSYEFPTLPIQHIDLFLGMFYQLANYEEEGQKIKPTILITNNINNVVKNVNKAKKIIFYEDSDTLNFRARIKALMCFCKRDWNIYVNFGENVIEYGIIKTLTSLKDKSLLQALHDQSIMDNISKKASLVIINVFGGGVCRLIGAKGNNFSVCFNLNSSYEYNWDNEITEFVDACVSKIKTTKRKLQDIKNLLDNIFHSVLKGLHGTICMVVDKEFKDKAGVFQDGTWLKEPIEFIKLFMRSATFDENILRSYADVLKTMLDFDGITIIDNSGKIRAYNVFIESTPNIENMIVGGARRRAAYSILHNKNKKIVGVYFQSQDGDNFYKEKSDLKKKKKVKIVNGEAIVEDDNMLPLEILAKLEAKKKEDDEHAKAEAETAKIDKKDVKPAPKEIDTKKDKAEEISSITTNTDDNHE
;
A
#
# COMPACT_ATOMS: atom_id res chain seq x y z
N MET A 1 6.04 37.69 10.45
CA MET A 1 5.94 37.23 11.85
C MET A 1 5.46 35.79 11.81
N GLU A 2 6.34 34.85 12.15
CA GLU A 2 6.06 33.40 12.14
C GLU A 2 4.90 33.08 13.10
N ARG A 3 3.92 32.31 12.63
CA ARG A 3 3.01 31.55 13.50
C ARG A 3 3.15 30.08 13.14
N LYS A 4 3.88 29.35 13.98
CA LYS A 4 3.91 27.89 13.99
C LYS A 4 2.71 27.42 14.82
N ILE A 5 1.85 26.59 14.24
CA ILE A 5 0.63 26.04 14.85
C ILE A 5 0.83 24.55 15.06
N PHE A 6 0.74 24.06 16.30
CA PHE A 6 0.67 22.63 16.60
C PHE A 6 -0.21 22.36 17.85
N PHE A 7 -0.96 21.25 17.81
CA PHE A 7 -1.83 20.65 18.84
C PHE A 7 -3.16 21.35 19.23
N GLU A 8 -3.20 22.66 19.46
CA GLU A 8 -4.44 23.34 19.92
C GLU A 8 -5.57 23.31 18.88
N ASP A 9 -5.23 23.45 17.60
CA ASP A 9 -6.20 23.40 16.50
C ASP A 9 -6.86 22.03 16.36
N ALA A 10 -6.12 20.94 16.61
CA ALA A 10 -6.67 19.59 16.49
C ALA A 10 -7.76 19.34 17.55
N ARG A 11 -7.49 19.66 18.82
CA ARG A 11 -8.48 19.52 19.90
C ARG A 11 -9.73 20.35 19.59
N LYS A 12 -9.53 21.62 19.22
CA LYS A 12 -10.63 22.52 18.88
C LYS A 12 -11.47 21.98 17.73
N LYS A 13 -10.84 21.51 16.65
CA LYS A 13 -11.52 20.93 15.49
C LYS A 13 -12.31 19.67 15.82
N VAL A 14 -11.77 18.80 16.68
CA VAL A 14 -12.50 17.63 17.17
C VAL A 14 -13.74 18.07 17.96
N LEU A 15 -13.59 18.99 18.91
CA LEU A 15 -14.73 19.50 19.69
C LEU A 15 -15.80 20.17 18.81
N GLU A 16 -15.39 20.99 17.83
CA GLU A 16 -16.28 21.61 16.83
C GLU A 16 -17.06 20.54 16.06
N MET A 17 -16.38 19.50 15.59
CA MET A 17 -17.02 18.41 14.86
C MET A 17 -18.03 17.66 15.71
N PHE A 18 -17.68 17.26 16.93
CA PHE A 18 -18.64 16.56 17.81
C PHE A 18 -19.81 17.44 18.17
N SER A 19 -19.61 18.74 18.40
CA SER A 19 -20.70 19.68 18.68
C SER A 19 -21.68 19.77 17.51
N TYR A 20 -21.21 19.63 16.27
CA TYR A 20 -22.07 19.66 15.09
C TYR A 20 -22.70 18.29 14.78
N GLU A 21 -21.91 17.23 14.77
CA GLU A 21 -22.31 15.87 14.37
C GLU A 21 -23.09 15.14 15.47
N PHE A 22 -22.72 15.38 16.73
CA PHE A 22 -23.26 14.73 17.92
C PHE A 22 -23.52 15.72 19.06
N PRO A 23 -24.42 16.71 18.86
CA PRO A 23 -24.63 17.83 19.79
C PRO A 23 -25.11 17.40 21.19
N THR A 24 -25.72 16.22 21.31
CA THR A 24 -26.22 15.71 22.59
C THR A 24 -25.16 14.97 23.41
N LEU A 25 -23.96 14.75 22.87
CA LEU A 25 -22.88 14.06 23.60
C LEU A 25 -22.18 15.04 24.54
N PRO A 26 -22.14 14.79 25.87
CA PRO A 26 -21.46 15.68 26.81
C PRO A 26 -19.97 15.82 26.50
N ILE A 27 -19.42 17.01 26.72
CA ILE A 27 -18.00 17.31 26.46
C ILE A 27 -17.07 16.37 27.25
N GLN A 28 -17.44 16.00 28.48
CA GLN A 28 -16.65 15.07 29.28
C GLN A 28 -16.50 13.71 28.60
N HIS A 29 -17.49 13.27 27.81
CA HIS A 29 -17.43 12.02 27.06
C HIS A 29 -16.55 12.17 25.80
N ILE A 30 -16.54 13.35 25.18
CA ILE A 30 -15.65 13.65 24.04
C ILE A 30 -14.19 13.66 24.51
N ASP A 31 -13.91 14.20 25.70
CA ASP A 31 -12.57 14.23 26.30
C ASP A 31 -11.98 12.82 26.50
N LEU A 32 -12.82 11.79 26.67
CA LEU A 32 -12.37 10.38 26.73
C LEU A 32 -11.70 9.95 25.42
N PHE A 33 -12.30 10.30 24.28
CA PHE A 33 -11.74 10.01 22.95
C PHE A 33 -10.51 10.88 22.66
N LEU A 34 -10.56 12.17 23.03
CA LEU A 34 -9.43 13.09 22.90
C LEU A 34 -8.17 12.54 23.59
N GLY A 35 -8.33 12.01 24.81
CA GLY A 35 -7.24 11.37 25.55
C GLY A 35 -6.76 10.03 24.98
N MET A 36 -7.43 9.49 23.96
CA MET A 36 -7.10 8.19 23.36
C MET A 36 -6.57 8.26 21.92
N PHE A 37 -6.80 9.33 21.14
CA PHE A 37 -6.42 9.34 19.72
C PHE A 37 -4.95 8.95 19.46
N TYR A 38 -4.01 9.49 20.25
CA TYR A 38 -2.61 9.12 20.11
C TYR A 38 -2.36 7.63 20.42
N GLN A 39 -3.03 7.09 21.45
CA GLN A 39 -2.94 5.67 21.81
C GLN A 39 -3.56 4.78 20.73
N LEU A 40 -4.71 5.19 20.17
CA LEU A 40 -5.39 4.49 19.08
C LEU A 40 -4.50 4.43 17.83
N ALA A 41 -3.85 5.53 17.49
CA ALA A 41 -2.99 5.64 16.31
C ALA A 41 -1.72 4.78 16.37
N ASN A 42 -1.30 4.40 17.58
CA ASN A 42 -0.09 3.62 17.85
C ASN A 42 -0.37 2.29 18.57
N TYR A 43 -1.62 1.82 18.58
CA TYR A 43 -1.99 0.63 19.34
C TYR A 43 -1.39 -0.63 18.71
N GLU A 44 -0.80 -1.48 19.55
CA GLU A 44 -0.10 -2.69 19.14
C GLU A 44 -0.40 -3.83 20.13
N GLU A 45 -0.65 -5.03 19.60
CA GLU A 45 -0.77 -6.27 20.39
C GLU A 45 0.06 -7.37 19.75
N GLU A 46 0.92 -8.01 20.55
CA GLU A 46 1.78 -9.13 20.12
C GLU A 46 2.67 -8.77 18.93
N GLY A 47 3.23 -7.55 18.93
CA GLY A 47 4.07 -7.07 17.83
C GLY A 47 3.29 -6.57 16.61
N GLN A 48 1.95 -6.69 16.61
CA GLN A 48 1.11 -6.33 15.46
C GLN A 48 0.34 -5.04 15.71
N LYS A 49 0.52 -4.06 14.81
CA LYS A 49 -0.25 -2.80 14.84
C LYS A 49 -1.72 -3.09 14.57
N ILE A 50 -2.60 -2.64 15.45
CA ILE A 50 -4.05 -2.69 15.24
C ILE A 50 -4.52 -1.28 14.90
N LYS A 51 -5.24 -1.17 13.80
CA LYS A 51 -5.78 0.08 13.30
C LYS A 51 -7.31 0.06 13.48
N PRO A 52 -7.84 0.41 14.66
CA PRO A 52 -9.26 0.26 14.91
C PRO A 52 -10.09 1.26 14.11
N THR A 53 -11.33 0.85 13.84
CA THR A 53 -12.40 1.74 13.44
C THR A 53 -13.41 1.77 14.58
N ILE A 54 -13.78 2.97 15.05
CA ILE A 54 -14.70 3.15 16.18
C ILE A 54 -15.87 4.01 15.71
N LEU A 55 -17.08 3.48 15.80
CA LEU A 55 -18.32 4.21 15.54
C LEU A 55 -18.88 4.75 16.85
N ILE A 56 -19.18 6.04 16.90
CA ILE A 56 -19.71 6.72 18.08
C ILE A 56 -21.08 7.26 17.70
N THR A 57 -22.12 6.76 18.36
CA THR A 57 -23.51 7.07 17.98
C THR A 57 -24.43 7.10 19.20
N ASN A 58 -25.63 7.66 19.05
CA ASN A 58 -26.73 7.51 20.01
C ASN A 58 -27.77 6.47 19.55
N ASN A 59 -27.64 5.93 18.34
CA ASN A 59 -28.60 4.97 17.80
C ASN A 59 -27.95 4.02 16.79
N ILE A 60 -27.19 3.06 17.30
CA ILE A 60 -26.53 2.00 16.51
C ILE A 60 -27.53 1.16 15.71
N ASN A 61 -28.76 0.99 16.21
CA ASN A 61 -29.80 0.24 15.49
C ASN A 61 -30.19 0.94 14.18
N ASN A 62 -30.19 2.26 14.16
CA ASN A 62 -30.41 3.02 12.93
C ASN A 62 -29.25 2.82 11.93
N VAL A 63 -28.00 2.76 12.39
CA VAL A 63 -26.85 2.44 11.54
C VAL A 63 -27.01 1.04 10.93
N VAL A 64 -27.29 0.03 11.77
CA VAL A 64 -27.49 -1.36 11.34
C VAL A 64 -28.63 -1.50 10.34
N LYS A 65 -29.71 -0.72 10.50
CA LYS A 65 -30.86 -0.75 9.59
C LYS A 65 -30.54 -0.17 8.20
N ASN A 66 -29.70 0.86 8.13
CA ASN A 66 -29.38 1.54 6.88
C ASN A 66 -28.21 0.90 6.12
N VAL A 67 -27.38 0.10 6.79
CA VAL A 67 -26.28 -0.63 6.15
C VAL A 67 -26.69 -2.07 5.86
N ASN A 68 -26.63 -2.46 4.59
CA ASN A 68 -27.02 -3.79 4.14
C ASN A 68 -26.24 -4.90 4.87
N LYS A 69 -26.98 -5.87 5.43
CA LYS A 69 -26.45 -7.01 6.21
C LYS A 69 -25.46 -6.62 7.32
N ALA A 70 -25.54 -5.40 7.85
CA ALA A 70 -24.81 -5.06 9.06
C ALA A 70 -25.31 -5.90 10.24
N LYS A 71 -24.39 -6.36 11.07
CA LYS A 71 -24.66 -7.09 12.31
C LYS A 71 -23.83 -6.48 13.43
N LYS A 72 -24.50 -6.18 14.54
CA LYS A 72 -23.87 -5.76 15.79
C LYS A 72 -23.88 -6.92 16.80
N ILE A 73 -22.87 -6.96 17.65
CA ILE A 73 -22.79 -7.85 18.81
C ILE A 73 -22.46 -6.97 20.01
N ILE A 74 -23.32 -7.03 21.03
CA ILE A 74 -23.17 -6.29 22.29
C ILE A 74 -22.25 -7.10 23.20
N PHE A 75 -21.28 -6.43 23.82
CA PHE A 75 -20.36 -7.04 24.79
C PHE A 75 -20.54 -6.46 26.18
N TYR A 76 -20.75 -5.15 26.28
CA TYR A 76 -20.84 -4.46 27.55
C TYR A 76 -21.96 -3.41 27.52
N GLU A 77 -22.57 -3.23 28.68
CA GLU A 77 -23.50 -2.14 28.98
C GLU A 77 -23.04 -1.54 30.31
N ASP A 78 -22.71 -0.26 30.29
CA ASP A 78 -22.31 0.47 31.50
C ASP A 78 -23.29 1.65 31.72
N SER A 79 -23.60 1.97 32.98
CA SER A 79 -24.39 3.16 33.34
C SER A 79 -23.61 4.46 33.27
N ASP A 80 -22.27 4.38 33.22
CA ASP A 80 -21.35 5.51 33.21
C ASP A 80 -20.11 5.23 32.34
N THR A 81 -19.18 6.18 32.32
CA THR A 81 -17.96 6.12 31.50
C THR A 81 -16.72 5.65 32.25
N LEU A 82 -16.83 5.19 33.51
CA LEU A 82 -15.66 4.81 34.32
C LEU A 82 -14.85 3.69 33.67
N ASN A 83 -15.51 2.74 33.02
CA ASN A 83 -14.88 1.59 32.36
C ASN A 83 -14.52 1.84 30.89
N PHE A 84 -14.77 3.04 30.35
CA PHE A 84 -14.69 3.33 28.91
C PHE A 84 -13.40 2.83 28.25
N ARG A 85 -12.23 3.20 28.80
CA ARG A 85 -10.92 2.80 28.25
C ARG A 85 -10.72 1.29 28.29
N ALA A 86 -11.14 0.65 29.38
CA ALA A 86 -11.04 -0.80 29.54
C ALA A 86 -11.94 -1.54 28.54
N ARG A 87 -13.17 -1.05 28.29
CA ARG A 87 -14.08 -1.62 27.29
C ARG A 87 -13.51 -1.50 25.89
N ILE A 88 -13.05 -0.30 25.50
CA ILE A 88 -12.45 -0.08 24.18
C ILE A 88 -11.24 -0.99 23.97
N LYS A 89 -10.34 -1.07 24.96
CA LYS A 89 -9.17 -1.96 24.91
C LYS A 89 -9.56 -3.42 24.74
N ALA A 90 -10.53 -3.91 25.50
CA ALA A 90 -11.00 -5.30 25.42
C ALA A 90 -11.58 -5.67 24.04
N LEU A 91 -12.11 -4.69 23.30
CA LEU A 91 -12.69 -4.89 21.97
C LEU A 91 -11.66 -4.77 20.82
N MET A 92 -10.44 -4.28 21.08
CA MET A 92 -9.42 -4.07 20.03
C MET A 92 -9.03 -5.35 19.30
N CYS A 93 -9.00 -6.48 19.99
CA CYS A 93 -8.59 -7.75 19.41
C CYS A 93 -9.47 -8.18 18.22
N PHE A 94 -10.74 -7.74 18.18
CA PHE A 94 -11.65 -8.06 17.08
C PHE A 94 -11.35 -7.26 15.81
N CYS A 95 -10.68 -6.11 15.92
CA CYS A 95 -10.31 -5.28 14.77
C CYS A 95 -9.32 -5.97 13.83
N LYS A 96 -8.57 -6.98 14.30
CA LYS A 96 -7.71 -7.83 13.44
C LYS A 96 -8.52 -8.64 12.40
N ARG A 97 -9.84 -8.78 12.57
CA ARG A 97 -10.74 -9.56 11.71
C ARG A 97 -11.83 -8.71 11.05
N ASP A 98 -11.52 -7.45 10.73
CA ASP A 98 -12.40 -6.43 10.14
C ASP A 98 -13.70 -6.14 10.93
N TRP A 99 -13.74 -6.49 12.22
CA TRP A 99 -14.78 -5.97 13.09
C TRP A 99 -14.46 -4.55 13.50
N ASN A 100 -15.48 -3.71 13.55
CA ASN A 100 -15.35 -2.31 13.94
C ASN A 100 -15.97 -2.19 15.33
N ILE A 101 -15.37 -1.39 16.20
CA ILE A 101 -15.93 -1.13 17.52
C ILE A 101 -17.07 -0.13 17.34
N TYR A 102 -18.11 -0.24 18.16
CA TYR A 102 -19.07 0.85 18.33
C TYR A 102 -19.27 1.17 19.81
N VAL A 103 -19.58 2.44 20.05
CA VAL A 103 -20.02 2.99 21.34
C VAL A 103 -21.35 3.69 21.09
N ASN A 104 -22.40 3.15 21.69
CA ASN A 104 -23.75 3.69 21.58
C ASN A 104 -24.15 4.36 22.90
N PHE A 105 -24.17 5.69 22.91
CA PHE A 105 -24.62 6.51 24.03
C PHE A 105 -26.15 6.62 24.02
N GLY A 106 -26.82 5.75 24.78
CA GLY A 106 -28.26 5.84 25.05
C GLY A 106 -28.56 6.85 26.17
N GLU A 107 -29.83 6.92 26.58
CA GLU A 107 -30.27 7.86 27.63
C GLU A 107 -29.66 7.52 29.01
N ASN A 108 -29.64 6.23 29.38
CA ASN A 108 -29.22 5.76 30.70
C ASN A 108 -28.12 4.69 30.65
N VAL A 109 -27.75 4.24 29.45
CA VAL A 109 -26.83 3.11 29.23
C VAL A 109 -25.92 3.44 28.07
N ILE A 110 -24.64 3.12 28.24
CA ILE A 110 -23.62 3.14 27.21
C ILE A 110 -23.37 1.69 26.78
N GLU A 111 -23.78 1.37 25.55
CA GLU A 111 -23.63 0.05 24.95
C GLU A 111 -22.32 0.01 24.14
N TYR A 112 -21.45 -0.95 24.45
CA TYR A 112 -20.20 -1.19 23.75
C TYR A 112 -20.26 -2.53 23.04
N GLY A 113 -19.78 -2.57 21.80
CA GLY A 113 -19.76 -3.81 21.05
C GLY A 113 -18.99 -3.70 19.75
N ILE A 114 -19.21 -4.69 18.91
CA ILE A 114 -18.60 -4.79 17.59
C ILE A 114 -19.65 -4.84 16.49
N ILE A 115 -19.32 -4.28 15.33
CA ILE A 115 -20.18 -4.22 14.15
C ILE A 115 -19.39 -4.59 12.89
N LYS A 116 -20.03 -5.40 12.03
CA LYS A 116 -19.49 -5.81 10.74
C LYS A 116 -20.61 -6.04 9.73
N THR A 117 -20.32 -5.83 8.45
CA THR A 117 -21.20 -6.27 7.36
C THR A 117 -20.93 -7.73 7.04
N LEU A 118 -21.96 -8.59 7.13
CA LEU A 118 -21.86 -10.00 6.75
C LEU A 118 -22.25 -10.18 5.28
N THR A 119 -21.55 -9.45 4.43
CA THR A 119 -21.73 -9.40 2.99
C THR A 119 -20.70 -10.28 2.27
N SER A 120 -20.91 -10.51 0.97
CA SER A 120 -19.88 -11.16 0.14
C SER A 120 -18.71 -10.19 -0.06
N LEU A 121 -17.50 -10.70 -0.32
CA LEU A 121 -16.31 -9.90 -0.61
C LEU A 121 -16.49 -8.93 -1.79
N LYS A 122 -17.50 -9.14 -2.64
CA LYS A 122 -17.86 -8.26 -3.76
C LYS A 122 -18.72 -7.05 -3.38
N ASP A 123 -19.40 -7.13 -2.24
CA ASP A 123 -20.31 -6.10 -1.78
C ASP A 123 -19.52 -5.03 -1.02
N LYS A 124 -20.07 -3.83 -0.85
CA LYS A 124 -19.43 -2.78 -0.06
C LYS A 124 -19.18 -3.26 1.39
N SER A 125 -17.98 -2.99 1.92
CA SER A 125 -17.67 -3.12 3.35
C SER A 125 -18.46 -2.09 4.18
N LEU A 126 -18.46 -2.25 5.51
CA LEU A 126 -19.11 -1.30 6.43
C LEU A 126 -18.67 0.14 6.18
N LEU A 127 -17.36 0.38 6.09
CA LEU A 127 -16.82 1.73 5.90
C LEU A 127 -17.15 2.29 4.51
N GLN A 128 -17.03 1.49 3.45
CA GLN A 128 -17.44 1.92 2.11
C GLN A 128 -18.93 2.26 2.03
N ALA A 129 -19.78 1.50 2.73
CA ALA A 129 -21.20 1.81 2.83
C ALA A 129 -21.44 3.12 3.60
N LEU A 130 -20.67 3.37 4.66
CA LEU A 130 -20.74 4.60 5.44
C LEU A 130 -20.04 5.81 4.78
N HIS A 131 -19.35 5.61 3.65
CA HIS A 131 -18.88 6.71 2.78
C HIS A 131 -19.95 7.09 1.73
N ASP A 132 -21.01 6.31 1.57
CA ASP A 132 -22.11 6.63 0.68
C ASP A 132 -22.99 7.73 1.30
N GLN A 133 -22.97 8.93 0.72
CA GLN A 133 -23.70 10.07 1.26
C GLN A 133 -25.20 9.79 1.43
N SER A 134 -25.79 9.00 0.53
CA SER A 134 -27.22 8.63 0.63
C SER A 134 -27.52 7.80 1.88
N ILE A 135 -26.58 6.95 2.29
CA ILE A 135 -26.68 6.14 3.51
C ILE A 135 -26.47 7.04 4.73
N MET A 136 -25.46 7.91 4.71
CA MET A 136 -25.16 8.84 5.79
C MET A 136 -26.29 9.84 6.05
N ASP A 137 -26.92 10.36 4.99
CA ASP A 137 -28.10 11.23 5.07
C ASP A 137 -29.31 10.54 5.71
N ASN A 138 -29.47 9.23 5.47
CA ASN A 138 -30.54 8.47 6.11
C ASN A 138 -30.23 8.16 7.58
N ILE A 139 -28.96 7.98 7.92
CA ILE A 139 -28.52 7.80 9.30
C ILE A 139 -28.72 9.11 10.09
N SER A 140 -28.25 10.24 9.55
CA SER A 140 -28.27 11.54 10.23
C SER A 140 -29.68 12.06 10.56
N LYS A 141 -30.72 11.55 9.88
CA LYS A 141 -32.14 11.84 10.19
C LYS A 141 -32.59 11.30 11.56
N LYS A 142 -31.96 10.25 12.09
CA LYS A 142 -32.42 9.55 13.30
C LYS A 142 -31.30 9.17 14.27
N ALA A 143 -30.06 9.48 13.93
CA ALA A 143 -28.90 9.17 14.74
C ALA A 143 -27.82 10.23 14.52
N SER A 144 -27.12 10.59 15.58
CA SER A 144 -25.79 11.18 15.48
C SER A 144 -24.78 10.06 15.27
N LEU A 145 -23.80 10.28 14.39
CA LEU A 145 -22.74 9.32 14.13
C LEU A 145 -21.44 10.07 13.83
N VAL A 146 -20.39 9.72 14.59
CA VAL A 146 -19.00 10.08 14.32
C VAL A 146 -18.20 8.79 14.22
N ILE A 147 -17.40 8.66 13.18
CA ILE A 147 -16.54 7.51 12.93
C ILE A 147 -15.11 7.97 13.13
N ILE A 148 -14.37 7.28 13.99
CA ILE A 148 -12.91 7.39 14.10
C ILE A 148 -12.32 6.22 13.34
N ASN A 149 -11.61 6.51 12.25
CA ASN A 149 -10.88 5.51 11.48
C ASN A 149 -9.38 5.75 11.67
N VAL A 150 -8.72 4.78 12.32
CA VAL A 150 -7.27 4.83 12.51
C VAL A 150 -6.58 4.30 11.28
N PHE A 151 -5.58 5.04 10.85
CA PHE A 151 -4.72 4.73 9.73
C PHE A 151 -3.27 4.50 10.18
N GLY A 152 -2.42 4.04 9.26
CA GLY A 152 -0.98 3.97 9.53
C GLY A 152 -0.37 5.35 9.76
N GLY A 153 0.83 5.40 10.35
CA GLY A 153 1.61 6.64 10.43
C GLY A 153 1.08 7.67 11.42
N GLY A 154 0.42 7.27 12.50
CA GLY A 154 -0.01 8.24 13.51
C GLY A 154 -1.14 9.15 13.03
N VAL A 155 -2.00 8.68 12.12
CA VAL A 155 -3.12 9.46 11.57
C VAL A 155 -4.46 8.85 12.00
N CYS A 156 -5.38 9.70 12.47
CA CYS A 156 -6.76 9.34 12.75
C CYS A 156 -7.68 10.21 11.91
N ARG A 157 -8.54 9.60 11.09
CA ARG A 157 -9.56 10.32 10.34
C ARG A 157 -10.89 10.28 11.09
N LEU A 158 -11.52 11.42 11.20
CA LEU A 158 -12.87 11.55 11.73
C LEU A 158 -13.85 11.79 10.57
N ILE A 159 -14.97 11.07 10.58
CA ILE A 159 -16.02 11.17 9.57
C ILE A 159 -17.38 11.30 10.26
N GLY A 160 -18.14 12.34 9.94
CA GLY A 160 -19.45 12.64 10.50
C GLY A 160 -20.57 12.33 9.52
N ALA A 161 -21.74 11.94 10.04
CA ALA A 161 -22.90 11.64 9.20
C ALA A 161 -23.51 12.85 8.48
N LYS A 162 -23.20 14.07 8.91
CA LYS A 162 -23.64 15.32 8.26
C LYS A 162 -22.59 15.88 7.28
N GLY A 163 -21.56 15.10 6.95
CA GLY A 163 -20.59 15.41 5.90
C GLY A 163 -19.27 16.01 6.39
N ASN A 164 -19.14 16.39 7.67
CA ASN A 164 -17.84 16.85 8.17
C ASN A 164 -16.84 15.71 8.21
N ASN A 165 -15.63 15.95 7.70
CA ASN A 165 -14.53 15.01 7.79
C ASN A 165 -13.20 15.76 7.86
N PHE A 166 -12.26 15.23 8.64
CA PHE A 166 -10.88 15.71 8.68
C PHE A 166 -9.96 14.66 9.29
N SER A 167 -8.65 14.88 9.18
CA SER A 167 -7.63 14.00 9.75
C SER A 167 -6.86 14.72 10.86
N VAL A 168 -6.62 14.02 11.97
CA VAL A 168 -5.68 14.40 13.01
C VAL A 168 -4.38 13.64 12.75
N CYS A 169 -3.33 14.38 12.42
CA CYS A 169 -2.00 13.83 12.20
C CYS A 169 -1.13 14.11 13.43
N PHE A 170 -0.56 13.06 14.02
CA PHE A 170 0.40 13.18 15.13
C PHE A 170 1.86 13.29 14.65
N ASN A 171 2.08 13.19 13.33
CA ASN A 171 3.38 13.45 12.73
C ASN A 171 3.61 14.95 12.59
N LEU A 172 4.83 15.39 12.88
CA LEU A 172 5.24 16.80 12.75
C LEU A 172 5.69 17.17 11.33
N ASN A 173 5.51 16.26 10.36
CA ASN A 173 5.98 16.47 9.00
C ASN A 173 4.93 17.24 8.19
N SER A 174 5.27 18.45 7.74
CA SER A 174 4.34 19.38 7.09
C SER A 174 3.94 18.99 5.66
N SER A 175 4.58 17.98 5.07
CA SER A 175 4.37 17.54 3.69
C SER A 175 3.64 16.20 3.57
N TYR A 176 3.04 15.71 4.66
CA TYR A 176 2.42 14.38 4.67
C TYR A 176 0.91 14.47 4.39
N GLU A 177 0.55 14.41 3.11
CA GLU A 177 -0.85 14.16 2.72
C GLU A 177 -1.13 12.65 2.75
N TYR A 178 -1.97 12.24 3.70
CA TYR A 178 -2.39 10.86 3.80
C TYR A 178 -3.58 10.60 2.86
N ASN A 179 -3.34 9.89 1.75
CA ASN A 179 -4.34 9.67 0.71
C ASN A 179 -4.67 8.19 0.43
N TRP A 180 -4.62 7.35 1.46
CA TRP A 180 -4.75 5.89 1.37
C TRP A 180 -5.88 5.37 0.50
N ASP A 181 -7.08 5.92 0.61
CA ASP A 181 -8.24 5.46 -0.15
C ASP A 181 -8.02 5.67 -1.67
N ASN A 182 -7.42 6.80 -2.06
CA ASN A 182 -7.11 7.07 -3.47
C ASN A 182 -5.94 6.22 -3.94
N GLU A 183 -4.89 6.04 -3.13
CA GLU A 183 -3.75 5.17 -3.47
C GLU A 183 -4.19 3.72 -3.75
N ILE A 184 -5.09 3.18 -2.93
CA ILE A 184 -5.67 1.84 -3.16
C ILE A 184 -6.56 1.85 -4.40
N THR A 185 -7.41 2.86 -4.57
CA THR A 185 -8.31 2.95 -5.73
C THR A 185 -7.53 2.97 -7.05
N GLU A 186 -6.48 3.78 -7.14
CA GLU A 186 -5.62 3.86 -8.33
C GLU A 186 -4.86 2.55 -8.57
N PHE A 187 -4.39 1.92 -7.51
CA PHE A 187 -3.75 0.61 -7.58
C PHE A 187 -4.72 -0.49 -8.09
N VAL A 188 -5.94 -0.53 -7.57
CA VAL A 188 -7.02 -1.42 -8.03
C VAL A 188 -7.31 -1.18 -9.51
N ASP A 189 -7.44 0.08 -9.91
CA ASP A 189 -7.72 0.47 -11.29
C ASP A 189 -6.62 0.00 -12.24
N ALA A 190 -5.36 0.09 -11.83
CA ALA A 190 -4.23 -0.45 -12.58
C ALA A 190 -4.30 -1.98 -12.74
N CYS A 191 -4.63 -2.71 -11.66
CA CYS A 191 -4.79 -4.16 -11.66
C CYS A 191 -5.90 -4.65 -12.61
N VAL A 192 -6.93 -3.84 -12.88
CA VAL A 192 -8.08 -4.25 -13.72
C VAL A 192 -8.12 -3.58 -15.09
N SER A 193 -7.14 -2.71 -15.41
CA SER A 193 -7.17 -1.84 -16.59
C SER A 193 -7.28 -2.58 -17.94
N LYS A 194 -6.96 -3.88 -18.03
CA LYS A 194 -7.12 -4.71 -19.25
C LYS A 194 -8.20 -5.79 -19.15
N ILE A 195 -9.04 -5.78 -18.12
CA ILE A 195 -10.17 -6.70 -18.01
C ILE A 195 -11.30 -6.25 -18.94
N LYS A 196 -11.73 -7.14 -19.84
CA LYS A 196 -12.84 -6.89 -20.78
C LYS A 196 -14.13 -7.49 -20.22
N THR A 197 -15.04 -6.66 -19.71
CA THR A 197 -16.34 -7.09 -19.19
C THR A 197 -17.35 -5.94 -19.20
N THR A 198 -18.58 -6.18 -18.73
CA THR A 198 -19.60 -5.12 -18.59
C THR A 198 -19.25 -4.16 -17.45
N LYS A 199 -19.68 -2.89 -17.54
CA LYS A 199 -19.42 -1.87 -16.50
C LYS A 199 -19.79 -2.34 -15.09
N ARG A 200 -20.95 -2.99 -14.96
CA ARG A 200 -21.43 -3.55 -13.69
C ARG A 200 -20.46 -4.60 -13.14
N LYS A 201 -20.09 -5.60 -13.95
CA LYS A 201 -19.17 -6.66 -13.52
C LYS A 201 -17.79 -6.10 -13.19
N LEU A 202 -17.32 -5.11 -13.95
CA LEU A 202 -16.06 -4.43 -13.67
C LEU A 202 -16.10 -3.73 -12.30
N GLN A 203 -17.21 -3.05 -11.97
CA GLN A 203 -17.38 -2.44 -10.66
C GLN A 203 -17.38 -3.48 -9.54
N ASP A 204 -18.03 -4.63 -9.73
CA ASP A 204 -18.01 -5.69 -8.73
C ASP A 204 -16.59 -6.26 -8.52
N ILE A 205 -15.79 -6.37 -9.59
CA ILE A 205 -14.37 -6.77 -9.50
C ILE A 205 -13.56 -5.70 -8.76
N LYS A 206 -13.78 -4.42 -9.06
CA LYS A 206 -13.11 -3.31 -8.36
C LYS A 206 -13.42 -3.36 -6.87
N ASN A 207 -14.70 -3.47 -6.49
CA ASN A 207 -15.10 -3.58 -5.09
C ASN A 207 -14.46 -4.79 -4.39
N LEU A 208 -14.38 -5.93 -5.08
CA LEU A 208 -13.70 -7.13 -4.58
C LEU A 208 -12.23 -6.86 -4.26
N LEU A 209 -11.48 -6.33 -5.23
CA LEU A 209 -10.06 -6.03 -5.03
C LEU A 209 -9.85 -4.94 -3.99
N ASP A 210 -10.69 -3.91 -3.99
CA ASP A 210 -10.66 -2.81 -3.02
C ASP A 210 -10.87 -3.35 -1.60
N ASN A 211 -11.86 -4.21 -1.38
CA ASN A 211 -12.09 -4.86 -0.10
C ASN A 211 -10.90 -5.74 0.34
N ILE A 212 -10.34 -6.52 -0.58
CA ILE A 212 -9.19 -7.38 -0.29
C ILE A 212 -8.00 -6.51 0.09
N PHE A 213 -7.64 -5.50 -0.71
CA PHE A 213 -6.49 -4.66 -0.45
C PHE A 213 -6.69 -3.79 0.79
N HIS A 214 -7.86 -3.20 1.02
CA HIS A 214 -8.14 -2.49 2.27
C HIS A 214 -7.99 -3.38 3.50
N SER A 215 -8.48 -4.62 3.46
CA SER A 215 -8.35 -5.55 4.59
C SER A 215 -6.91 -6.03 4.78
N VAL A 216 -6.27 -6.47 3.70
CA VAL A 216 -4.90 -7.00 3.72
C VAL A 216 -3.91 -5.93 4.12
N LEU A 217 -3.84 -4.82 3.36
CA LEU A 217 -2.82 -3.78 3.54
C LEU A 217 -2.95 -3.07 4.90
N LYS A 218 -4.16 -2.98 5.46
CA LYS A 218 -4.35 -2.43 6.81
C LYS A 218 -3.60 -3.25 7.87
N GLY A 219 -3.51 -4.57 7.72
CA GLY A 219 -2.85 -5.48 8.65
C GLY A 219 -1.37 -5.77 8.36
N LEU A 220 -0.82 -5.36 7.22
CA LEU A 220 0.58 -5.66 6.86
C LEU A 220 1.59 -4.73 7.55
N HIS A 221 2.75 -5.29 7.88
CA HIS A 221 3.93 -4.57 8.40
C HIS A 221 4.74 -3.85 7.30
N GLY A 222 4.24 -3.82 6.07
CA GLY A 222 4.86 -3.19 4.92
C GLY A 222 4.96 -4.17 3.76
N THR A 223 4.71 -3.69 2.54
CA THR A 223 4.64 -4.53 1.35
C THR A 223 5.01 -3.75 0.11
N ILE A 224 5.39 -4.45 -0.96
CA ILE A 224 5.53 -3.90 -2.30
C ILE A 224 4.75 -4.77 -3.25
N CYS A 225 3.88 -4.14 -4.04
CA CYS A 225 3.21 -4.81 -5.14
C CYS A 225 3.49 -4.09 -6.45
N MET A 226 4.02 -4.81 -7.43
CA MET A 226 4.25 -4.31 -8.77
C MET A 226 3.09 -4.71 -9.68
N VAL A 227 2.52 -3.74 -10.40
CA VAL A 227 1.55 -3.98 -11.46
C VAL A 227 2.27 -4.05 -12.80
N VAL A 228 2.05 -5.12 -13.56
CA VAL A 228 2.62 -5.30 -14.90
C VAL A 228 1.54 -5.49 -15.97
N ASP A 229 1.92 -5.30 -17.22
CA ASP A 229 1.10 -5.68 -18.36
C ASP A 229 0.86 -7.20 -18.37
N LYS A 230 -0.34 -7.68 -18.71
CA LYS A 230 -0.62 -9.12 -18.87
C LYS A 230 0.37 -9.85 -19.78
N GLU A 231 0.94 -9.12 -20.76
CA GLU A 231 1.95 -9.63 -21.72
C GLU A 231 3.40 -9.53 -21.20
N PHE A 232 3.59 -9.10 -19.95
CA PHE A 232 4.90 -8.95 -19.35
C PHE A 232 5.64 -10.29 -19.34
N LYS A 233 6.91 -10.21 -19.75
CA LYS A 233 7.91 -11.26 -19.62
C LYS A 233 9.18 -10.60 -19.13
N ASP A 234 9.81 -11.18 -18.12
CA ASP A 234 11.10 -10.69 -17.65
C ASP A 234 12.23 -11.17 -18.57
N LYS A 235 12.37 -10.50 -19.72
CA LYS A 235 13.39 -10.85 -20.72
C LYS A 235 14.81 -10.51 -20.27
N ALA A 236 14.95 -9.51 -19.40
CA ALA A 236 16.25 -8.99 -18.97
C ALA A 236 16.78 -9.72 -17.72
N GLY A 237 15.96 -10.58 -17.11
CA GLY A 237 16.33 -11.34 -15.92
C GLY A 237 16.38 -10.53 -14.63
N VAL A 238 15.78 -9.34 -14.62
CA VAL A 238 15.87 -8.39 -13.50
C VAL A 238 15.03 -8.85 -12.30
N PHE A 239 14.09 -9.77 -12.52
CA PHE A 239 13.12 -10.26 -11.54
C PHE A 239 13.14 -11.80 -11.47
N GLN A 240 14.26 -12.43 -11.85
CA GLN A 240 14.39 -13.89 -11.94
C GLN A 240 14.54 -14.58 -10.58
N ASP A 241 14.96 -13.85 -9.55
CA ASP A 241 15.19 -14.35 -8.19
C ASP A 241 13.90 -14.68 -7.42
N GLY A 242 12.73 -14.32 -7.96
CA GLY A 242 11.45 -14.60 -7.32
C GLY A 242 10.77 -15.89 -7.73
N THR A 243 9.72 -16.22 -6.98
CA THR A 243 8.89 -17.41 -7.24
C THR A 243 7.81 -17.08 -8.27
N TRP A 244 8.11 -17.36 -9.53
CA TRP A 244 7.14 -17.26 -10.62
C TRP A 244 6.17 -18.44 -10.61
N LEU A 245 4.88 -18.14 -10.57
CA LEU A 245 3.85 -19.17 -10.57
C LEU A 245 3.80 -19.84 -11.94
N LYS A 246 3.91 -21.17 -11.96
CA LYS A 246 3.73 -21.98 -13.18
C LYS A 246 2.39 -21.67 -13.85
N GLU A 247 1.35 -21.55 -13.03
CA GLU A 247 0.02 -21.11 -13.43
C GLU A 247 -0.36 -19.86 -12.62
N PRO A 248 -0.53 -18.68 -13.26
CA PRO A 248 -0.99 -17.49 -12.58
C PRO A 248 -2.33 -17.71 -11.86
N ILE A 249 -2.46 -17.19 -10.64
CA ILE A 249 -3.71 -17.29 -9.90
C ILE A 249 -4.70 -16.29 -10.49
N GLU A 250 -5.79 -16.82 -11.05
CA GLU A 250 -6.84 -16.06 -11.72
C GLU A 250 -8.11 -15.97 -10.87
N PHE A 251 -8.02 -15.50 -9.63
CA PHE A 251 -9.17 -15.49 -8.72
C PHE A 251 -10.32 -14.60 -9.22
N ILE A 252 -10.05 -13.58 -10.04
CA ILE A 252 -11.09 -12.80 -10.72
C ILE A 252 -11.90 -13.65 -11.71
N LYS A 253 -11.30 -14.65 -12.37
CA LYS A 253 -12.07 -15.57 -13.22
C LYS A 253 -12.99 -16.46 -12.38
N LEU A 254 -12.55 -16.87 -11.19
CA LEU A 254 -13.40 -17.60 -10.26
C LEU A 254 -14.62 -16.76 -9.88
N PHE A 255 -14.38 -15.48 -9.56
CA PHE A 255 -15.43 -14.49 -9.30
C PHE A 255 -16.43 -14.33 -10.46
N MET A 256 -15.95 -14.33 -11.71
CA MET A 256 -16.76 -14.12 -12.91
C MET A 256 -17.69 -15.29 -13.28
N ARG A 257 -17.50 -16.47 -12.70
CA ARG A 257 -18.30 -17.68 -12.94
C ARG A 257 -19.45 -17.78 -11.91
N SER A 258 -20.58 -17.08 -12.14
CA SER A 258 -21.83 -17.21 -11.36
C SER A 258 -22.56 -18.53 -11.74
N ALA A 259 -23.33 -19.24 -10.90
CA ALA A 259 -24.30 -18.81 -9.89
C ALA A 259 -24.25 -19.61 -8.55
N THR A 260 -23.35 -20.59 -8.45
CA THR A 260 -23.12 -21.45 -7.26
C THR A 260 -21.71 -21.20 -6.71
N PHE A 261 -21.35 -19.93 -6.60
CA PHE A 261 -20.00 -19.54 -6.22
C PHE A 261 -19.79 -19.76 -4.72
N ASP A 262 -18.75 -20.53 -4.37
CA ASP A 262 -18.34 -20.72 -3.00
C ASP A 262 -17.47 -19.55 -2.54
N GLU A 263 -18.04 -18.70 -1.70
CA GLU A 263 -17.38 -17.57 -1.06
C GLU A 263 -16.13 -18.00 -0.27
N ASN A 264 -16.09 -19.22 0.26
CA ASN A 264 -14.94 -19.74 1.00
C ASN A 264 -13.74 -19.96 0.08
N ILE A 265 -13.97 -20.38 -1.17
CA ILE A 265 -12.90 -20.51 -2.17
C ILE A 265 -12.29 -19.13 -2.43
N LEU A 266 -13.12 -18.09 -2.60
CA LEU A 266 -12.63 -16.72 -2.81
C LEU A 266 -11.80 -16.22 -1.64
N ARG A 267 -12.30 -16.44 -0.41
CA ARG A 267 -11.60 -16.09 0.83
C ARG A 267 -10.25 -16.78 0.90
N SER A 268 -10.21 -18.08 0.58
CA SER A 268 -8.97 -18.86 0.56
C SER A 268 -7.94 -18.29 -0.43
N TYR A 269 -8.37 -17.86 -1.63
CA TYR A 269 -7.47 -17.20 -2.57
C TYR A 269 -7.04 -15.80 -2.12
N ALA A 270 -7.92 -15.05 -1.45
CA ALA A 270 -7.56 -13.77 -0.83
C ALA A 270 -6.54 -13.95 0.30
N ASP A 271 -6.65 -15.03 1.09
CA ASP A 271 -5.68 -15.38 2.14
C ASP A 271 -4.32 -15.77 1.55
N VAL A 272 -4.29 -16.46 0.39
CA VAL A 272 -3.05 -16.72 -0.35
C VAL A 272 -2.41 -15.40 -0.82
N LEU A 273 -3.19 -14.49 -1.41
CA LEU A 273 -2.69 -13.17 -1.80
C LEU A 273 -2.15 -12.38 -0.60
N LYS A 274 -2.86 -12.42 0.53
CA LYS A 274 -2.41 -11.81 1.78
C LYS A 274 -1.05 -12.36 2.21
N THR A 275 -0.90 -13.68 2.18
CA THR A 275 0.35 -14.36 2.55
C THR A 275 1.49 -13.97 1.61
N MET A 276 1.23 -13.87 0.30
CA MET A 276 2.22 -13.43 -0.68
C MET A 276 2.66 -11.97 -0.48
N LEU A 277 1.73 -11.10 -0.10
CA LEU A 277 2.01 -9.68 0.17
C LEU A 277 2.74 -9.46 1.50
N ASP A 278 2.53 -10.34 2.48
CA ASP A 278 3.23 -10.32 3.79
C ASP A 278 4.59 -11.01 3.75
N PHE A 279 4.84 -11.81 2.70
CA PHE A 279 6.14 -12.42 2.47
C PHE A 279 7.16 -11.36 2.05
N ASP A 280 8.45 -11.65 2.27
CA ASP A 280 9.49 -10.71 1.87
C ASP A 280 9.57 -10.54 0.35
N GLY A 281 10.11 -9.41 -0.10
CA GLY A 281 10.22 -9.08 -1.51
C GLY A 281 8.96 -8.44 -2.13
N ILE A 282 8.81 -8.63 -3.43
CA ILE A 282 7.79 -7.98 -4.28
C ILE A 282 6.77 -9.02 -4.73
N THR A 283 5.49 -8.70 -4.58
CA THR A 283 4.39 -9.41 -5.24
C THR A 283 4.12 -8.80 -6.61
N ILE A 284 3.95 -9.63 -7.65
CA ILE A 284 3.67 -9.19 -9.02
C ILE A 284 2.24 -9.56 -9.39
N ILE A 285 1.44 -8.54 -9.72
CA ILE A 285 0.08 -8.69 -10.24
C ILE A 285 0.04 -8.11 -11.67
N ASP A 286 -0.63 -8.78 -12.59
CA ASP A 286 -0.85 -8.19 -13.92
C ASP A 286 -2.14 -7.36 -14.00
N ASN A 287 -2.24 -6.52 -15.02
CA ASN A 287 -3.41 -5.67 -15.24
C ASN A 287 -4.65 -6.39 -15.81
N SER A 288 -4.64 -7.73 -15.79
CA SER A 288 -5.85 -8.56 -15.87
C SER A 288 -6.26 -9.14 -14.51
N GLY A 289 -5.59 -8.69 -13.45
CA GLY A 289 -5.78 -9.04 -12.05
C GLY A 289 -5.38 -10.47 -11.70
N LYS A 290 -4.34 -10.99 -12.37
CA LYS A 290 -3.74 -12.29 -12.03
C LYS A 290 -2.49 -12.10 -11.20
N ILE A 291 -2.31 -12.94 -10.19
CA ILE A 291 -1.06 -13.00 -9.43
C ILE A 291 -0.06 -13.81 -10.25
N ARG A 292 1.13 -13.25 -10.48
CA ARG A 292 2.13 -13.81 -11.40
C ARG A 292 3.34 -14.37 -10.68
N ALA A 293 3.78 -13.69 -9.63
CA ALA A 293 4.94 -14.05 -8.84
C ALA A 293 4.85 -13.42 -7.45
N TYR A 294 5.62 -13.96 -6.53
CA TYR A 294 5.86 -13.40 -5.20
C TYR A 294 7.30 -13.66 -4.80
N ASN A 295 7.75 -13.06 -3.71
CA ASN A 295 9.13 -13.18 -3.24
C ASN A 295 10.17 -12.75 -4.30
N VAL A 296 9.83 -11.76 -5.12
CA VAL A 296 10.72 -11.25 -6.17
C VAL A 296 11.60 -10.15 -5.56
N PHE A 297 12.88 -10.13 -5.89
CA PHE A 297 13.77 -9.05 -5.50
C PHE A 297 14.22 -8.26 -6.72
N ILE A 298 14.79 -7.09 -6.46
CA ILE A 298 15.37 -6.23 -7.48
C ILE A 298 16.63 -5.64 -6.90
N GLU A 299 17.73 -5.80 -7.62
CA GLU A 299 18.96 -5.10 -7.28
C GLU A 299 18.75 -3.59 -7.43
N SER A 300 19.09 -2.86 -6.37
CA SER A 300 19.06 -1.42 -6.42
C SER A 300 20.19 -0.94 -7.32
N THR A 301 19.87 -0.06 -8.27
CA THR A 301 20.94 0.53 -9.09
C THR A 301 21.74 1.52 -8.24
N PRO A 302 23.09 1.53 -8.30
CA PRO A 302 23.93 2.32 -7.39
C PRO A 302 23.63 3.82 -7.39
N ASN A 303 23.20 4.35 -8.54
CA ASN A 303 22.84 5.77 -8.67
C ASN A 303 21.53 6.15 -7.93
N ILE A 304 20.64 5.18 -7.66
CA ILE A 304 19.37 5.40 -6.97
C ILE A 304 19.54 5.27 -5.45
N GLU A 305 20.42 4.36 -4.99
CA GLU A 305 20.66 4.14 -3.56
C GLU A 305 21.12 5.41 -2.82
N ASN A 306 21.96 6.21 -3.47
CA ASN A 306 22.48 7.46 -2.89
C ASN A 306 21.46 8.61 -2.85
N MET A 307 20.32 8.47 -3.54
CA MET A 307 19.33 9.55 -3.68
C MET A 307 18.05 9.30 -2.88
N ILE A 308 17.82 8.08 -2.41
CA ILE A 308 16.56 7.70 -1.77
C ILE A 308 16.80 7.40 -0.30
N VAL A 309 16.35 8.34 0.54
CA VAL A 309 16.31 8.14 1.99
C VAL A 309 15.17 7.18 2.34
N GLY A 310 15.54 6.00 2.85
CA GLY A 310 14.60 5.01 3.38
C GLY A 310 15.13 3.58 3.35
N GLY A 311 14.35 2.66 3.91
CA GLY A 311 14.69 1.25 3.99
C GLY A 311 14.70 0.50 2.65
N ALA A 312 15.14 -0.76 2.67
CA ALA A 312 15.31 -1.61 1.49
C ALA A 312 14.05 -1.67 0.61
N ARG A 313 12.86 -1.79 1.22
CA ARG A 313 11.59 -1.84 0.47
C ARG A 313 11.30 -0.56 -0.31
N ARG A 314 11.55 0.61 0.29
CA ARG A 314 11.36 1.89 -0.40
C ARG A 314 12.33 2.00 -1.59
N ARG A 315 13.60 1.62 -1.40
CA ARG A 315 14.60 1.61 -2.48
C ARG A 315 14.23 0.67 -3.62
N ALA A 316 13.70 -0.52 -3.31
CA ALA A 316 13.19 -1.47 -4.30
C ALA A 316 12.01 -0.88 -5.10
N ALA A 317 11.02 -0.30 -4.43
CA ALA A 317 9.86 0.33 -5.08
C ALA A 317 10.28 1.42 -6.09
N TYR A 318 11.22 2.30 -5.71
CA TYR A 318 11.72 3.32 -6.61
C TYR A 318 12.62 2.76 -7.72
N SER A 319 13.38 1.70 -7.47
CA SER A 319 14.18 1.02 -8.50
C SER A 319 13.28 0.42 -9.58
N ILE A 320 12.11 -0.14 -9.22
CA ILE A 320 11.08 -0.59 -10.17
C ILE A 320 10.52 0.57 -11.00
N LEU A 321 10.21 1.71 -10.35
CA LEU A 321 9.68 2.89 -11.02
C LEU A 321 10.67 3.47 -12.05
N HIS A 322 11.97 3.44 -11.75
CA HIS A 322 13.03 3.93 -12.64
C HIS A 322 13.51 2.88 -13.67
N ASN A 323 13.08 1.62 -13.55
CA ASN A 323 13.43 0.56 -14.49
C ASN A 323 13.01 0.95 -15.92
N LYS A 324 13.78 0.58 -16.95
CA LYS A 324 13.48 0.96 -18.35
C LYS A 324 12.32 0.16 -18.97
N ASN A 325 11.86 -0.91 -18.33
CA ASN A 325 10.80 -1.78 -18.86
C ASN A 325 9.45 -1.06 -18.91
N LYS A 326 8.95 -0.83 -20.12
CA LYS A 326 7.68 -0.14 -20.42
C LYS A 326 6.43 -0.97 -20.08
N LYS A 327 6.60 -2.27 -19.83
CA LYS A 327 5.50 -3.18 -19.47
C LYS A 327 5.24 -3.22 -17.96
N ILE A 328 5.98 -2.45 -17.16
CA ILE A 328 5.63 -2.16 -15.77
C ILE A 328 4.62 -1.02 -15.78
N VAL A 329 3.46 -1.23 -15.19
CA VAL A 329 2.35 -0.27 -15.13
C VAL A 329 2.54 0.67 -13.96
N GLY A 330 2.79 0.13 -12.77
CA GLY A 330 2.94 0.93 -11.56
C GLY A 330 3.42 0.11 -10.37
N VAL A 331 3.63 0.78 -9.25
CA VAL A 331 4.10 0.17 -8.00
C VAL A 331 3.28 0.71 -6.85
N TYR A 332 2.70 -0.19 -6.06
CA TYR A 332 2.21 0.08 -4.73
C TYR A 332 3.31 -0.21 -3.70
N PHE A 333 3.48 0.68 -2.74
CA PHE A 333 4.40 0.57 -1.63
C PHE A 333 3.69 0.89 -0.33
N GLN A 334 4.01 0.13 0.71
CA GLN A 334 3.65 0.43 2.09
C GLN A 334 4.84 0.10 3.00
N SER A 335 5.12 0.99 3.95
CA SER A 335 6.11 0.81 5.01
C SER A 335 5.48 0.31 6.31
N GLN A 336 6.33 -0.18 7.21
CA GLN A 336 5.94 -0.56 8.58
C GLN A 336 5.40 0.62 9.40
N ASP A 337 5.89 1.82 9.09
CA ASP A 337 5.50 3.04 9.79
C ASP A 337 4.19 3.60 9.27
N GLY A 338 3.68 3.10 8.14
CA GLY A 338 2.39 3.49 7.57
C GLY A 338 2.47 4.45 6.39
N ASP A 339 3.67 4.89 6.01
CA ASP A 339 3.90 5.54 4.72
C ASP A 339 3.52 4.60 3.58
N ASN A 340 2.79 5.10 2.60
CA ASN A 340 2.27 4.33 1.48
C ASN A 340 2.10 5.23 0.25
N PHE A 341 2.20 4.63 -0.93
CA PHE A 341 1.83 5.26 -2.19
C PHE A 341 1.58 4.21 -3.26
N TYR A 342 0.78 4.57 -4.24
CA TYR A 342 0.75 4.00 -5.56
C TYR A 342 1.34 5.02 -6.55
N LYS A 343 2.20 4.56 -7.46
CA LYS A 343 2.74 5.41 -8.53
C LYS A 343 2.65 4.70 -9.85
N GLU A 344 1.92 5.30 -10.79
CA GLU A 344 1.96 4.87 -12.18
C GLU A 344 3.31 5.25 -12.81
N LYS A 345 3.87 4.34 -13.60
CA LYS A 345 5.13 4.57 -14.29
C LYS A 345 5.03 5.64 -15.38
N SER A 346 3.84 5.84 -15.93
CA SER A 346 3.61 6.81 -17.00
C SER A 346 3.68 8.26 -16.48
N ASP A 347 3.33 8.51 -15.22
CA ASP A 347 3.28 9.87 -14.64
C ASP A 347 4.67 10.45 -14.36
N LEU A 348 5.65 9.59 -14.07
CA LEU A 348 7.07 9.98 -13.99
C LEU A 348 7.62 10.54 -15.32
N LYS A 349 6.97 10.25 -16.46
CA LYS A 349 7.36 10.79 -17.77
C LYS A 349 6.65 12.10 -18.09
N LYS A 350 5.43 12.31 -17.59
CA LYS A 350 4.67 13.57 -17.80
C LYS A 350 5.33 14.73 -17.06
N LYS A 351 5.82 14.50 -15.84
CA LYS A 351 6.53 15.50 -15.01
C LYS A 351 7.94 15.88 -15.51
N LYS A 352 8.47 15.22 -16.56
CA LYS A 352 9.76 15.58 -17.20
C LYS A 352 9.65 16.64 -18.31
N LYS A 353 8.45 17.10 -18.66
CA LYS A 353 8.27 18.22 -19.61
C LYS A 353 8.23 19.55 -18.85
N VAL A 354 9.39 20.07 -18.48
CA VAL A 354 9.53 21.46 -18.01
C VAL A 354 9.19 22.39 -19.16
N LYS A 355 8.23 23.30 -18.96
CA LYS A 355 7.90 24.36 -19.91
C LYS A 355 8.74 25.58 -19.53
N ILE A 356 9.71 25.95 -20.36
CA ILE A 356 10.49 27.18 -20.18
C ILE A 356 9.63 28.34 -20.70
N VAL A 357 9.30 29.29 -19.82
CA VAL A 357 8.63 30.54 -20.20
C VAL A 357 9.53 31.68 -19.74
N ASN A 358 9.96 32.53 -20.66
CA ASN A 358 10.83 33.68 -20.39
C ASN A 358 12.15 33.37 -19.66
N GLY A 359 12.77 32.21 -19.95
CA GLY A 359 14.06 31.84 -19.36
C GLY A 359 13.99 31.30 -17.92
N GLU A 360 12.79 31.24 -17.33
CA GLU A 360 12.58 30.66 -16.01
C GLU A 360 11.76 29.37 -16.09
N ALA A 361 12.21 28.34 -15.37
CA ALA A 361 11.49 27.09 -15.22
C ALA A 361 10.46 27.25 -14.10
N ILE A 362 9.17 27.29 -14.44
CA ILE A 362 8.08 27.28 -13.47
C ILE A 362 7.54 25.85 -13.41
N VAL A 363 7.69 25.20 -12.26
CA VAL A 363 7.04 23.93 -11.93
C VAL A 363 6.00 24.22 -10.85
N GLU A 364 4.73 24.10 -11.21
CA GLU A 364 3.67 23.79 -10.25
C GLU A 364 3.67 22.27 -10.09
N ASP A 365 4.17 21.72 -8.99
CA ASP A 365 3.48 20.63 -8.28
C ASP A 365 4.17 20.21 -6.97
N ASP A 366 3.31 19.79 -6.05
CA ASP A 366 3.58 19.08 -4.81
C ASP A 366 4.23 17.71 -5.06
N ASN A 367 5.00 17.28 -4.07
CA ASN A 367 5.76 16.02 -4.00
C ASN A 367 6.88 15.85 -5.03
N MET A 368 8.01 16.49 -4.74
CA MET A 368 9.32 16.09 -5.29
C MET A 368 10.35 15.80 -4.20
N LEU A 369 11.24 14.85 -4.51
CA LEU A 369 12.59 14.79 -3.93
C LEU A 369 13.20 16.20 -4.00
N PRO A 370 13.89 16.69 -2.94
CA PRO A 370 14.39 18.07 -2.89
C PRO A 370 15.06 18.49 -4.20
N LEU A 371 14.78 19.72 -4.66
CA LEU A 371 15.35 20.35 -5.88
C LEU A 371 16.87 20.11 -6.05
N GLU A 372 17.60 20.01 -4.94
CA GLU A 372 19.03 19.68 -4.90
C GLU A 372 19.37 18.31 -5.53
N ILE A 373 18.49 17.33 -5.45
CA ILE A 373 18.68 15.97 -5.98
C ILE A 373 18.49 15.96 -7.49
N LEU A 374 17.53 16.73 -8.01
CA LEU A 374 17.29 16.87 -9.45
C LEU A 374 18.41 17.67 -10.12
N ALA A 375 18.89 18.73 -9.47
CA ALA A 375 20.06 19.48 -9.94
C ALA A 375 21.32 18.60 -9.98
N LYS A 376 21.52 17.74 -8.98
CA LYS A 376 22.63 16.76 -8.95
C LYS A 376 22.50 15.69 -10.04
N LEU A 377 21.29 15.25 -10.38
CA LEU A 377 21.04 14.32 -11.49
C LEU A 377 21.37 14.92 -12.86
N GLU A 378 21.05 16.19 -13.08
CA GLU A 378 21.33 16.87 -14.35
C GLU A 378 22.81 17.23 -14.50
N ALA A 379 23.47 17.63 -13.41
CA ALA A 379 24.92 17.90 -13.41
C ALA A 379 25.74 16.63 -13.68
N LYS A 380 25.44 15.53 -12.97
CA LYS A 380 26.16 14.26 -13.14
C LYS A 380 25.94 13.63 -14.52
N LYS A 381 24.74 13.78 -15.09
CA LYS A 381 24.47 13.31 -16.46
C LYS A 381 25.27 14.08 -17.51
N LYS A 382 25.50 15.39 -17.31
CA LYS A 382 26.38 16.18 -18.19
C LYS A 382 27.83 15.72 -18.08
N GLU A 383 28.31 15.42 -16.87
CA GLU A 383 29.67 14.90 -16.65
C GLU A 383 29.85 13.51 -17.31
N ASP A 384 28.89 12.59 -17.15
CA ASP A 384 28.95 11.26 -17.76
C ASP A 384 28.91 11.33 -19.31
N ASP A 385 28.12 12.25 -19.88
CA ASP A 385 28.04 12.47 -21.33
C ASP A 385 29.30 13.16 -21.90
N GLU A 386 29.99 14.00 -21.11
CA GLU A 386 31.28 14.61 -21.47
C GLU A 386 32.43 13.62 -21.38
N HIS A 387 32.45 12.77 -20.35
CA HIS A 387 33.46 11.71 -20.20
C HIS A 387 33.37 10.67 -21.33
N ALA A 388 32.15 10.26 -21.70
CA ALA A 388 31.93 9.33 -22.81
C ALA A 388 32.35 9.93 -24.18
N LYS A 389 32.26 11.25 -24.36
CA LYS A 389 32.76 11.94 -25.56
C LYS A 389 34.29 12.02 -25.57
N ALA A 390 34.91 12.30 -24.43
CA ALA A 390 36.36 12.36 -24.30
C ALA A 390 37.00 10.98 -24.60
N GLU A 391 36.45 9.90 -24.05
CA GLU A 391 36.94 8.53 -24.31
C GLU A 391 36.81 8.14 -25.79
N ALA A 392 35.73 8.56 -26.46
CA ALA A 392 35.51 8.30 -27.87
C ALA A 392 36.45 9.11 -28.80
N GLU A 393 36.97 10.24 -28.35
CA GLU A 393 37.99 11.03 -29.07
C GLU A 393 39.39 10.46 -28.87
N THR A 394 39.76 10.03 -27.66
CA THR A 394 41.04 9.34 -27.40
C THR A 394 41.17 8.02 -28.15
N ALA A 395 40.08 7.25 -28.28
CA ALA A 395 40.08 5.98 -29.02
C ALA A 395 40.24 6.14 -30.56
N LYS A 396 40.10 7.37 -31.10
CA LYS A 396 40.33 7.66 -32.52
C LYS A 396 41.78 8.07 -32.82
N ILE A 397 42.56 8.45 -31.81
CA ILE A 397 43.94 8.91 -31.97
C ILE A 397 44.91 7.72 -32.03
N ASP A 398 44.64 6.62 -31.29
CA ASP A 398 45.52 5.44 -31.22
C ASP A 398 45.45 4.45 -32.41
N LYS A 399 44.65 4.73 -33.46
CA LYS A 399 44.56 3.85 -34.64
C LYS A 399 45.41 4.28 -35.84
N LYS A 400 46.23 5.32 -35.71
CA LYS A 400 47.23 5.70 -36.71
C LYS A 400 48.62 5.54 -36.12
N ASP A 401 49.16 4.32 -36.15
CA ASP A 401 50.59 4.01 -36.32
C ASP A 401 50.92 2.63 -35.74
N VAL A 402 50.72 1.56 -36.53
CA VAL A 402 51.46 0.30 -36.34
C VAL A 402 51.83 -0.28 -37.71
N LYS A 403 53.14 -0.27 -38.01
CA LYS A 403 53.77 -0.97 -39.14
C LYS A 403 53.78 -2.49 -38.90
N PRO A 404 53.74 -3.34 -39.95
CA PRO A 404 53.81 -4.79 -39.80
C PRO A 404 55.25 -5.32 -39.96
N ALA A 405 55.62 -6.32 -39.16
CA ALA A 405 56.74 -7.23 -39.39
C ALA A 405 56.52 -8.55 -38.58
N PRO A 406 57.24 -9.65 -38.83
CA PRO A 406 56.96 -10.63 -39.87
C PRO A 406 56.68 -12.05 -39.33
N LYS A 407 56.28 -12.94 -40.23
CA LYS A 407 55.98 -14.37 -40.02
C LYS A 407 57.24 -15.21 -39.73
N GLU A 408 57.12 -16.18 -38.80
CA GLU A 408 57.88 -17.45 -38.73
C GLU A 408 56.93 -18.54 -38.16
N ILE A 409 56.58 -19.58 -38.92
CA ILE A 409 57.23 -20.89 -39.17
C ILE A 409 57.09 -21.90 -38.00
N ASP A 410 56.16 -22.82 -38.26
CA ASP A 410 56.02 -24.26 -37.93
C ASP A 410 57.17 -25.00 -37.20
N THR A 411 56.82 -25.84 -36.22
CA THR A 411 57.36 -27.21 -36.09
C THR A 411 56.49 -28.09 -35.18
N LYS A 412 56.09 -29.25 -35.72
CA LYS A 412 55.53 -30.45 -35.06
C LYS A 412 56.57 -31.18 -34.19
N LYS A 413 56.13 -31.87 -33.11
CA LYS A 413 56.27 -33.33 -32.94
C LYS A 413 55.77 -33.89 -31.59
N ASP A 414 54.90 -34.90 -31.71
CA ASP A 414 54.82 -36.19 -31.01
C ASP A 414 55.45 -36.39 -29.62
N LYS A 415 54.65 -36.92 -28.68
CA LYS A 415 54.85 -38.30 -28.15
C LYS A 415 53.70 -38.77 -27.28
N ALA A 416 53.46 -40.07 -27.37
CA ALA A 416 52.42 -40.85 -26.74
C ALA A 416 52.86 -41.47 -25.40
N GLU A 417 51.84 -41.97 -24.69
CA GLU A 417 51.78 -43.28 -24.02
C GLU A 417 52.20 -43.47 -22.53
N GLU A 418 51.23 -44.10 -21.84
CA GLU A 418 51.33 -45.19 -20.85
C GLU A 418 51.24 -44.96 -19.31
N ILE A 419 50.08 -45.40 -18.79
CA ILE A 419 49.82 -46.48 -17.80
C ILE A 419 50.09 -46.28 -16.28
N SER A 420 49.03 -46.62 -15.53
CA SER A 420 48.91 -47.35 -14.24
C SER A 420 48.07 -46.55 -13.22
N SER A 421 46.83 -46.92 -12.85
CA SER A 421 46.25 -48.11 -12.22
C SER A 421 46.42 -48.18 -10.69
N ILE A 422 45.33 -48.54 -9.98
CA ILE A 422 45.24 -49.12 -8.60
C ILE A 422 45.11 -48.04 -7.49
N THR A 423 44.17 -47.99 -6.50
CA THR A 423 43.23 -48.91 -5.80
C THR A 423 42.21 -48.06 -4.98
N THR A 424 40.90 -48.35 -5.01
CA THR A 424 40.00 -48.95 -3.96
C THR A 424 39.99 -48.35 -2.54
N ASN A 425 38.78 -47.95 -2.08
CA ASN A 425 38.03 -48.40 -0.88
C ASN A 425 36.94 -47.34 -0.55
N THR A 426 35.62 -47.57 -0.68
CA THR A 426 34.69 -48.34 0.19
C THR A 426 34.78 -47.95 1.68
N ASP A 427 33.80 -47.20 2.20
CA ASP A 427 32.72 -47.73 3.07
C ASP A 427 31.90 -46.60 3.75
N ASP A 428 30.60 -46.61 3.44
CA ASP A 428 29.45 -46.67 4.37
C ASP A 428 29.64 -46.30 5.86
N ASN A 429 28.80 -45.37 6.37
CA ASN A 429 27.57 -45.73 7.09
C ASN A 429 26.94 -44.55 7.87
N HIS A 430 25.61 -44.49 7.74
CA HIS A 430 24.55 -44.19 8.73
C HIS A 430 24.87 -43.43 10.02
N GLU A 431 24.11 -42.33 10.23
CA GLU A 431 23.00 -42.27 11.20
C GLU A 431 21.91 -41.30 10.71
#